data_AF-R9MWI1-F1
#
_entry.id   AF-R9MWI1-F1
#
_cell.length_a   1.000
_cell.length_b   1.000
_cell.length_c   1.000
_cell.angle_alpha   90.00
_cell.angle_beta   90.00
_cell.angle_gamma   90.00
#
_symmetry.space_group_name_H-M   'P 1'
#
loop_
_entity.id
_entity.type
_entity.pdbx_description
1 polymer ?
#
loop_
_entity_poly.entity_id
_entity_poly.type
_entity_poly.pdbx_seq_one_letter_code
_entity_poly.pdbx_strand_id
1 'polypeptide(L)'
;MYIDYSRYPRPESIAFFERAISNHNVTDHLVKLDEYLYRIYRYQMPSFDILVTNHYTIGLADYYEIMNEYPNIQGIVTISNWNGYTHQAKVAARKNHVGIFIMRELLGALNWNEPYKYVKTDDEGNDLFYGRSE
;
A
#
# COMPACT_ATOMS: atom_id res chain seq x y z
N MET A 1 -23.34 -1.78 -16.41
CA MET A 1 -22.63 -2.49 -15.32
C MET A 1 -22.12 -1.42 -14.37
N TYR A 2 -22.60 -1.42 -13.11
CA TYR A 2 -22.15 -0.47 -12.10
C TYR A 2 -20.84 -0.99 -11.51
N ILE A 3 -19.78 -0.20 -11.57
CA ILE A 3 -18.52 -0.51 -10.90
C ILE A 3 -18.63 0.02 -9.47
N ASP A 4 -18.40 -0.86 -8.49
CA ASP A 4 -18.40 -0.49 -7.08
C ASP A 4 -17.06 0.17 -6.70
N TYR A 5 -17.00 1.49 -6.86
CA TYR A 5 -15.84 2.28 -6.48
C TYR A 5 -15.63 2.39 -4.96
N SER A 6 -16.48 1.78 -4.12
CA SER A 6 -16.18 1.69 -2.68
C SER A 6 -15.04 0.72 -2.38
N ARG A 7 -14.79 -0.24 -3.29
CA ARG A 7 -13.71 -1.23 -3.20
C ARG A 7 -12.65 -1.02 -4.26
N TYR A 8 -13.07 -0.72 -5.48
CA TYR A 8 -12.16 -0.57 -6.62
C TYR A 8 -11.67 0.87 -6.77
N PRO A 9 -10.34 1.07 -6.96
CA PRO A 9 -9.79 2.38 -7.29
C PRO A 9 -10.43 2.99 -8.53
N ARG A 10 -10.67 4.31 -8.49
CA ARG A 10 -11.07 5.05 -9.69
C ARG A 10 -9.90 5.11 -10.68
N PRO A 11 -10.15 5.20 -12.00
CA PRO A 11 -9.08 5.31 -13.00
C PRO A 11 -8.11 6.46 -12.72
N GLU A 12 -8.59 7.60 -12.22
CA GLU A 12 -7.75 8.75 -11.88
C GLU A 12 -6.85 8.47 -10.67
N SER A 13 -7.33 7.68 -9.71
CA SER A 13 -6.52 7.21 -8.57
C SER A 13 -5.42 6.26 -9.05
N ILE A 14 -5.74 5.34 -9.95
CA ILE A 14 -4.73 4.46 -10.56
C ILE A 14 -3.69 5.28 -11.33
N ALA A 15 -4.12 6.20 -12.19
CA ALA A 15 -3.20 7.07 -12.92
C ALA A 15 -2.32 7.92 -11.99
N PHE A 16 -2.87 8.36 -10.85
CA PHE A 16 -2.08 9.04 -9.81
C PHE A 16 -1.04 8.10 -9.18
N PHE A 17 -1.42 6.87 -8.81
CA PHE A 17 -0.51 5.86 -8.30
C PHE A 17 0.63 5.59 -9.28
N GLU A 18 0.30 5.21 -10.51
CA GLU A 18 1.28 4.84 -11.54
C GLU A 18 2.27 5.99 -11.76
N ARG A 19 1.77 7.22 -11.94
CA ARG A 19 2.62 8.40 -12.11
C ARG A 19 3.50 8.67 -10.88
N ALA A 20 2.97 8.58 -9.68
CA ALA A 20 3.73 8.85 -8.46
C ALA A 20 4.85 7.83 -8.24
N ILE A 21 4.58 6.54 -8.50
CA ILE A 21 5.55 5.46 -8.35
C ILE A 21 6.61 5.50 -9.44
N SER A 22 6.22 5.68 -10.71
CA SER A 22 7.16 5.77 -11.83
C SER A 22 8.08 6.99 -11.75
N ASN A 23 7.63 8.10 -11.16
CA ASN A 23 8.46 9.30 -10.98
C ASN A 23 9.25 9.32 -9.67
N HIS A 24 9.10 8.30 -8.81
CA HIS A 24 9.84 8.24 -7.55
C HIS A 24 11.32 7.92 -7.84
N ASN A 25 12.24 8.66 -7.22
CA ASN A 25 13.68 8.61 -7.51
C ASN A 25 14.34 7.22 -7.35
N VAL A 26 13.83 6.38 -6.45
CA VAL A 26 14.34 5.01 -6.25
C VAL A 26 13.72 3.96 -7.17
N THR A 27 12.69 4.32 -7.94
CA THR A 27 12.00 3.41 -8.86
C THR A 27 12.75 3.36 -10.18
N ASP A 28 13.08 2.15 -10.64
CA ASP A 28 13.61 1.90 -11.98
C ASP A 28 12.47 1.85 -12.99
N HIS A 29 11.52 0.94 -12.77
CA HIS A 29 10.31 0.85 -13.58
C HIS A 29 9.16 0.20 -12.81
N LEU A 30 7.94 0.39 -13.32
CA LEU A 30 6.71 -0.18 -12.78
C LEU A 30 6.11 -1.15 -13.78
N VAL A 31 5.77 -2.36 -13.34
CA VAL A 31 5.09 -3.37 -14.16
C VAL A 31 3.71 -3.64 -13.60
N LYS A 32 2.69 -3.55 -14.45
CA LYS A 32 1.34 -4.01 -14.12
C LYS A 32 1.26 -5.52 -14.30
N LEU A 33 1.00 -6.25 -13.21
CA LEU A 33 0.88 -7.72 -13.22
C LEU A 33 -0.58 -8.16 -13.42
N ASP A 34 -1.52 -7.40 -12.86
CA ASP A 34 -2.97 -7.60 -13.00
C ASP A 34 -3.70 -6.24 -12.88
N GLU A 35 -5.03 -6.20 -12.92
CA GLU A 35 -5.84 -4.98 -12.94
C GLU A 35 -5.44 -3.95 -11.87
N TYR A 36 -5.15 -4.41 -10.66
CA TYR A 36 -4.74 -3.59 -9.51
C TYR A 36 -3.44 -4.05 -8.83
N LEU A 37 -2.78 -5.06 -9.39
CA LEU A 37 -1.55 -5.63 -8.86
C LEU A 37 -0.36 -5.17 -9.68
N TYR A 38 0.66 -4.65 -9.00
CA TYR A 38 1.85 -4.09 -9.62
C TYR A 38 3.12 -4.64 -8.99
N ARG A 39 4.18 -4.72 -9.79
CA ARG A 39 5.55 -4.93 -9.32
C ARG A 39 6.36 -3.67 -9.52
N ILE A 40 6.94 -3.18 -8.41
CA ILE A 40 7.84 -2.02 -8.41
C ILE A 40 9.28 -2.55 -8.45
N TYR A 41 9.99 -2.26 -9.53
CA TYR A 41 11.43 -2.48 -9.60
C TYR A 41 12.16 -1.24 -9.09
N ARG A 42 13.14 -1.46 -8.22
CA ARG A 42 13.87 -0.38 -7.53
C ARG A 42 15.35 -0.52 -7.78
N TYR A 43 16.06 0.59 -7.93
CA TYR A 43 17.50 0.57 -8.15
C TYR A 43 18.22 -0.05 -6.96
N GLN A 44 18.99 -1.11 -7.20
CA GLN A 44 19.84 -1.78 -6.20
C GLN A 44 19.07 -2.29 -4.97
N MET A 45 17.74 -2.44 -5.07
CA MET A 45 16.87 -2.93 -4.00
C MET A 45 15.97 -4.06 -4.52
N PRO A 46 15.45 -4.94 -3.65
CA PRO A 46 14.50 -5.97 -4.06
C PRO A 46 13.25 -5.37 -4.71
N SER A 47 12.65 -6.08 -5.67
CA SER A 47 11.34 -5.71 -6.21
C SER A 47 10.27 -5.80 -5.12
N PHE A 48 9.16 -5.07 -5.32
CA PHE A 48 8.07 -5.01 -4.36
C PHE A 48 6.71 -5.15 -5.04
N ASP A 49 6.01 -6.25 -4.76
CA ASP A 49 4.68 -6.53 -5.29
C ASP A 49 3.60 -5.92 -4.41
N ILE A 50 2.76 -5.08 -5.00
CA ILE A 50 1.80 -4.25 -4.28
C ILE A 50 0.42 -4.25 -4.93
N LEU A 51 -0.60 -4.46 -4.10
CA LEU A 51 -2.01 -4.33 -4.47
C LEU A 51 -2.49 -2.89 -4.21
N VAL A 52 -3.16 -2.29 -5.18
CA VAL A 52 -3.80 -0.98 -5.05
C VAL A 52 -5.30 -1.17 -4.80
N THR A 53 -5.85 -0.54 -3.77
CA THR A 53 -7.27 -0.67 -3.42
C THR A 53 -7.89 0.65 -2.99
N ASN A 54 -9.22 0.77 -2.98
CA ASN A 54 -9.93 1.93 -2.45
C ASN A 54 -10.68 1.66 -1.14
N HIS A 55 -10.35 0.58 -0.41
CA HIS A 55 -10.92 0.33 0.92
C HIS A 55 -10.76 1.55 1.84
N TYR A 56 -11.88 2.12 2.26
CA TYR A 56 -11.91 3.31 3.10
C TYR A 56 -11.16 3.13 4.42
N THR A 57 -11.27 1.96 5.03
CA THR A 57 -10.43 1.55 6.15
C THR A 57 -10.16 0.07 6.00
N ILE A 58 -8.89 -0.31 5.82
CA ILE A 58 -8.49 -1.72 5.80
C ILE A 58 -8.47 -2.22 7.25
N GLY A 59 -9.47 -3.01 7.63
CA GLY A 59 -9.53 -3.72 8.89
C GLY A 59 -8.83 -5.08 8.84
N LEU A 60 -8.86 -5.79 9.97
CA LEU A 60 -8.23 -7.11 10.08
C LEU A 60 -8.89 -8.14 9.15
N ALA A 61 -10.22 -8.09 9.03
CA ALA A 61 -10.96 -8.97 8.13
C ALA A 61 -10.63 -8.69 6.66
N ASP A 62 -10.65 -7.43 6.23
CA ASP A 62 -10.29 -7.03 4.86
C ASP A 62 -8.88 -7.50 4.50
N TYR A 63 -7.92 -7.36 5.43
CA TYR A 63 -6.56 -7.85 5.23
C TYR A 63 -6.52 -9.36 4.95
N TYR A 64 -7.21 -10.19 5.74
CA TYR A 64 -7.20 -11.64 5.52
C TYR A 64 -7.92 -12.04 4.23
N GLU A 65 -9.00 -11.34 3.86
CA GLU A 65 -9.66 -11.54 2.56
C GLU A 65 -8.71 -11.24 1.40
N ILE A 66 -8.02 -10.10 1.45
CA ILE A 66 -7.02 -9.72 0.45
C ILE A 66 -5.90 -10.76 0.37
N MET A 67 -5.37 -11.23 1.50
CA MET A 67 -4.29 -12.24 1.49
C MET A 67 -4.76 -13.61 0.98
N ASN A 68 -6.03 -13.94 1.12
CA ASN A 68 -6.59 -15.16 0.54
C ASN A 68 -6.71 -15.07 -0.99
N GLU A 69 -7.03 -13.88 -1.52
CA GLU A 69 -7.11 -13.63 -2.96
C GLU A 69 -5.72 -13.44 -3.61
N TYR A 70 -4.81 -12.76 -2.90
CA TYR A 70 -3.47 -12.40 -3.38
C TYR A 70 -2.38 -12.88 -2.39
N PRO A 71 -2.11 -14.19 -2.30
CA PRO A 71 -1.26 -14.76 -1.24
C PRO A 71 0.21 -14.34 -1.28
N ASN A 72 0.69 -13.80 -2.39
CA ASN A 72 2.12 -13.50 -2.62
C ASN A 72 2.46 -12.00 -2.61
N ILE A 73 1.51 -11.13 -2.30
CA ILE A 73 1.79 -9.68 -2.27
C ILE A 73 2.67 -9.31 -1.08
N GLN A 74 3.48 -8.28 -1.25
CA GLN A 74 4.36 -7.74 -0.23
C GLN A 74 3.82 -6.43 0.36
N GLY A 75 2.85 -5.81 -0.31
CA GLY A 75 2.18 -4.62 0.16
C GLY A 75 0.76 -4.44 -0.32
N ILE A 76 0.01 -3.64 0.42
CA ILE A 76 -1.31 -3.13 0.09
C ILE A 76 -1.25 -1.61 0.24
N VAL A 77 -1.72 -0.88 -0.76
CA VAL A 77 -1.92 0.57 -0.66
C VAL A 77 -3.39 0.91 -0.87
N THR A 78 -3.96 1.61 0.10
CA THR A 78 -5.30 2.19 -0.07
C THR A 78 -5.23 3.63 -0.59
N ILE A 79 -5.94 3.92 -1.68
CA ILE A 79 -5.75 5.12 -2.49
C ILE A 79 -6.90 6.13 -2.40
N SER A 80 -6.85 6.95 -1.36
CA SER A 80 -7.60 8.21 -1.25
C SER A 80 -7.09 8.96 -0.02
N ASN A 81 -7.21 10.30 -0.02
CA ASN A 81 -6.80 11.12 1.12
C ASN A 81 -7.55 10.80 2.42
N TRP A 82 -8.73 10.19 2.30
CA TRP A 82 -9.59 9.84 3.44
C TRP A 82 -9.44 8.38 3.88
N ASN A 83 -8.70 7.57 3.11
CA ASN A 83 -8.55 6.17 3.40
C ASN A 83 -7.46 5.94 4.45
N GLY A 84 -7.56 4.79 5.12
CA GLY A 84 -6.55 4.36 6.08
C GLY A 84 -6.67 2.87 6.36
N TYR A 85 -6.16 2.46 7.50
CA TYR A 85 -6.19 1.08 7.98
C TYR A 85 -6.36 1.07 9.50
N THR A 86 -6.66 -0.08 10.10
CA THR A 86 -6.67 -0.17 11.57
C THR A 86 -5.29 -0.55 12.09
N HIS A 87 -4.96 -0.18 13.32
CA HIS A 87 -3.70 -0.59 13.95
C HIS A 87 -3.56 -2.12 13.99
N GLN A 88 -4.66 -2.82 14.26
CA GLN A 88 -4.70 -4.28 14.28
C GLN A 88 -4.32 -4.89 12.91
N ALA A 89 -4.86 -4.36 11.81
CA ALA A 89 -4.53 -4.80 10.46
C ALA A 89 -3.04 -4.58 10.16
N LYS A 90 -2.51 -3.39 10.47
CA LYS A 90 -1.09 -3.05 10.26
C LYS A 90 -0.16 -4.00 11.02
N VAL A 91 -0.46 -4.28 12.29
CA VAL A 91 0.33 -5.20 13.12
C VAL A 91 0.25 -6.62 12.58
N ALA A 92 -0.93 -7.10 12.20
CA ALA A 92 -1.11 -8.45 11.65
C ALA A 92 -0.36 -8.62 10.32
N ALA A 93 -0.48 -7.65 9.41
CA ALA A 93 0.23 -7.65 8.13
C ALA A 93 1.76 -7.65 8.32
N ARG A 94 2.26 -6.81 9.23
CA ARG A 94 3.70 -6.71 9.51
C ARG A 94 4.30 -8.02 10.01
N LYS A 95 3.56 -8.79 10.83
CA LYS A 95 4.00 -10.13 11.27
C LYS A 95 4.21 -11.10 10.09
N ASN A 96 3.46 -10.90 9.01
CA ASN A 96 3.54 -11.70 7.79
C ASN A 96 4.41 -11.04 6.70
N HIS A 97 5.23 -10.05 7.04
CA HIS A 97 6.10 -9.33 6.09
C HIS A 97 5.34 -8.58 4.98
N VAL A 98 4.07 -8.21 5.25
CA VAL A 98 3.23 -7.43 4.34
C VAL A 98 3.07 -6.01 4.88
N GLY A 99 3.28 -5.00 4.04
CA GLY A 99 3.06 -3.60 4.40
C GLY A 99 1.67 -3.12 4.02
N ILE A 100 0.96 -2.44 4.93
CA ILE A 100 -0.27 -1.70 4.60
C ILE A 100 0.04 -0.21 4.61
N PHE A 101 -0.28 0.49 3.55
CA PHE A 101 0.11 1.89 3.36
C PHE A 101 -1.06 2.76 2.91
N ILE A 102 -0.99 4.04 3.27
CA ILE A 102 -1.53 5.10 2.42
C ILE A 102 -0.43 5.63 1.48
N MET A 103 -0.81 6.36 0.43
CA MET A 103 0.13 6.80 -0.62
C MET A 103 1.40 7.47 -0.08
N ARG A 104 1.30 8.41 0.88
CA ARG A 104 2.48 9.08 1.44
C ARG A 104 3.42 8.15 2.19
N GLU A 105 2.89 7.12 2.85
CA GLU A 105 3.72 6.14 3.55
C GLU A 105 4.40 5.21 2.56
N LEU A 106 3.68 4.79 1.52
CA LEU A 106 4.26 3.98 0.46
C LEU A 106 5.48 4.68 -0.16
N LEU A 107 5.36 5.95 -0.52
CA LEU A 107 6.47 6.71 -1.10
C LEU A 107 7.68 6.74 -0.16
N GLY A 108 7.47 6.93 1.16
CA GLY A 108 8.55 6.81 2.15
C GLY A 108 9.15 5.40 2.21
N ALA A 109 8.29 4.38 2.26
CA ALA A 109 8.64 2.98 2.38
C ALA A 109 9.45 2.43 1.19
N LEU A 110 9.29 3.01 -0.02
CA LEU A 110 10.07 2.60 -1.19
C LEU A 110 11.57 2.76 -1.00
N ASN A 111 12.01 3.66 -0.11
CA ASN A 111 13.42 3.88 0.21
C ASN A 111 14.01 2.80 1.15
N TRP A 112 13.21 1.83 1.60
CA TRP A 112 13.63 0.80 2.55
C TRP A 112 13.77 -0.56 1.87
N ASN A 113 14.83 -1.32 2.20
CA ASN A 113 14.97 -2.70 1.71
C ASN A 113 13.76 -3.58 2.09
N GLU A 114 13.17 -3.30 3.24
CA GLU A 114 12.01 -3.99 3.79
C GLU A 114 10.85 -2.99 4.00
N PRO A 115 10.10 -2.62 2.93
CA PRO A 115 9.08 -1.57 3.00
C PRO A 115 8.02 -1.79 4.08
N TYR A 116 7.68 -3.05 4.38
CA TYR A 116 6.69 -3.41 5.42
C TYR A 116 7.09 -2.97 6.84
N LYS A 117 8.38 -2.67 7.08
CA LYS A 117 8.86 -2.13 8.36
C LYS A 117 8.67 -0.62 8.49
N TYR A 118 8.36 0.08 7.39
CA TYR A 118 8.23 1.53 7.40
C TYR A 118 7.04 1.96 8.26
N VAL A 119 7.35 2.81 9.25
CA VAL A 119 6.40 3.58 10.03
C VAL A 119 6.83 5.02 9.92
N LYS A 120 5.90 5.90 9.60
CA LYS A 120 6.19 7.33 9.60
C LYS A 120 6.19 7.81 11.05
N THR A 121 7.14 8.64 11.43
CA THR A 121 7.15 9.30 12.74
C THR A 121 6.81 10.78 12.60
N ASP A 122 6.37 11.40 13.69
CA ASP A 122 6.32 12.86 13.82
C ASP A 122 7.72 13.43 14.10
N ASP A 123 7.79 14.75 14.28
CA ASP A 123 9.04 15.47 14.55
C ASP A 123 9.63 15.12 15.94
N GLU A 124 8.82 14.54 16.83
CA GLU A 124 9.22 14.07 18.16
C GLU A 124 9.66 12.59 18.14
N GLY A 125 9.54 11.91 17.00
CA GLY A 125 9.90 10.51 16.82
C GLY A 125 8.80 9.52 17.23
N ASN A 126 7.58 10.00 17.53
CA ASN A 126 6.44 9.13 17.81
C ASN A 126 5.87 8.55 16.51
N ASP A 127 5.47 7.29 16.54
CA ASP A 127 4.84 6.63 15.41
C ASP A 127 3.51 7.34 15.03
N LEU A 128 3.47 7.88 13.80
CA LEU A 128 2.25 8.41 13.19
C LEU A 128 1.48 7.26 12.58
N PHE A 129 0.51 6.74 13.34
CA PHE A 129 -0.51 5.89 12.78
C PHE A 129 -1.57 6.75 12.09
N TYR A 130 -1.54 6.74 10.76
CA TYR A 130 -2.64 7.26 9.95
C TYR A 130 -3.86 6.33 9.93
N GLY A 131 -3.76 5.24 10.68
CA GLY A 131 -4.87 4.36 10.91
C GLY A 131 -5.91 4.96 11.83
N ARG A 132 -7.17 4.60 11.59
CA ARG A 132 -8.24 4.98 12.51
C ARG A 132 -8.11 4.11 13.75
N SER A 133 -8.14 4.72 14.92
CA SER A 133 -8.43 4.02 16.17
C SER A 133 -9.84 3.45 16.03
N GLU A 134 -9.96 2.13 16.02
CA GLU A 134 -11.22 1.47 16.37
C GLU A 134 -11.53 1.73 17.85
#